data_AF-A0A1I3PGH7-F1
#
_entry.id   AF-A0A1I3PGH7-F1
#
_cell.length_a   1.000
_cell.length_b   1.000
_cell.length_c   1.000
_cell.angle_alpha   90.00
_cell.angle_beta   90.00
_cell.angle_gamma   90.00
#
_symmetry.space_group_name_H-M   'P 1'
#
loop_
_entity.id
_entity.type
_entity.pdbx_description
1 polymer ?
#
loop_
_entity_poly.entity_id
_entity_poly.type
_entity_poly.pdbx_seq_one_letter_code
_entity_poly.pdbx_strand_id
1 'polypeptide(L)'
;MTAQLNAYIQSEDASVQAGFYAQALGGEILSKMTYGDIPGTPEANKDKVMHMVLSVAGGNLLFLADSPFERTHGGRVISLSLTFSDEAEARQSFEKLAQDGP
;
A
#
# COMPACT_ATOMS: atom_id res chain seq x y z
N MET A 1 -7.16 26.73 4.70
CA MET A 1 -7.26 25.42 4.02
C MET A 1 -6.00 24.65 4.33
N THR A 2 -6.12 23.52 5.01
CA THR A 2 -5.01 22.60 5.27
C THR A 2 -5.05 21.47 4.25
N ALA A 3 -3.94 21.21 3.58
CA ALA A 3 -3.80 20.08 2.66
C ALA A 3 -3.28 18.87 3.45
N GLN A 4 -3.76 17.66 3.09
CA GLN A 4 -3.21 16.40 3.55
C GLN A 4 -2.40 15.77 2.41
N LEU A 5 -1.17 15.37 2.71
CA LEU A 5 -0.31 14.65 1.79
C LEU A 5 -0.29 13.17 2.19
N ASN A 6 -0.60 12.29 1.25
CA ASN A 6 -0.55 10.85 1.45
C ASN A 6 0.33 10.21 0.37
N ALA A 7 1.11 9.20 0.74
CA ALA A 7 1.88 8.43 -0.22
C ALA A 7 0.92 7.56 -1.06
N TYR A 8 1.12 7.55 -2.38
CA TYR A 8 0.36 6.72 -3.30
C TYR A 8 1.33 5.79 -4.03
N ILE A 9 1.19 4.49 -3.77
CA ILE A 9 2.06 3.44 -4.28
C ILE A 9 1.35 2.75 -5.44
N GLN A 10 2.00 2.71 -6.59
CA GLN A 10 1.61 1.77 -7.64
C GLN A 10 2.27 0.43 -7.36
N SER A 11 1.47 -0.61 -7.29
CA SER A 11 1.87 -1.96 -6.94
C SER A 11 1.67 -2.92 -8.11
N GLU A 12 2.40 -4.04 -8.10
CA GLU A 12 2.07 -5.17 -8.97
C GLU A 12 0.84 -5.93 -8.45
N ASP A 13 0.77 -6.08 -7.12
CA ASP A 13 -0.39 -6.61 -6.41
C ASP A 13 -0.57 -5.81 -5.10
N ALA A 14 -1.43 -4.81 -5.17
CA ALA A 14 -1.75 -3.92 -4.08
C ALA A 14 -2.43 -4.66 -2.92
N SER A 15 -3.15 -5.76 -3.18
CA SER A 15 -3.78 -6.52 -2.10
C SER A 15 -2.73 -7.27 -1.28
N VAL A 16 -1.77 -7.94 -1.94
CA VAL A 16 -0.65 -8.62 -1.28
C VAL A 16 0.23 -7.61 -0.55
N GLN A 17 0.62 -6.52 -1.20
CA GLN A 17 1.49 -5.51 -0.61
C GLN A 17 0.83 -4.79 0.58
N ALA A 18 -0.46 -4.44 0.48
CA ALA A 18 -1.17 -3.86 1.61
C ALA A 18 -1.32 -4.84 2.77
N GLY A 19 -1.57 -6.13 2.51
CA GLY A 19 -1.61 -7.17 3.53
C GLY A 19 -0.29 -7.30 4.28
N PHE A 20 0.83 -7.28 3.55
CA PHE A 20 2.17 -7.27 4.13
C PHE A 20 2.40 -6.06 5.04
N TYR A 21 2.11 -4.84 4.56
CA TYR A 21 2.25 -3.63 5.37
C TYR A 21 1.32 -3.60 6.58
N ALA A 22 0.08 -4.06 6.44
CA ALA A 22 -0.87 -4.18 7.55
C ALA A 22 -0.32 -5.11 8.64
N GLN A 23 0.20 -6.29 8.27
CA GLN A 23 0.78 -7.23 9.22
C GLN A 23 2.06 -6.67 9.87
N ALA A 24 2.93 -6.04 9.08
CA ALA A 24 4.21 -5.52 9.55
C ALA A 24 4.05 -4.34 10.52
N LEU A 25 3.09 -3.45 10.23
CA LEU A 25 2.94 -2.15 10.90
C LEU A 25 1.65 -2.02 11.74
N GLY A 26 0.93 -3.13 11.96
CA GLY A 26 -0.32 -3.13 12.73
C GLY A 26 -1.43 -2.30 12.08
N GLY A 27 -1.58 -2.45 10.76
CA GLY A 27 -2.47 -1.67 9.93
C GLY A 27 -3.84 -2.30 9.65
N GLU A 28 -4.70 -1.51 9.01
CA GLU A 28 -6.07 -1.86 8.65
C GLU A 28 -6.42 -1.29 7.27
N ILE A 29 -7.02 -2.11 6.40
CA ILE A 29 -7.56 -1.65 5.11
C ILE A 29 -8.88 -0.92 5.39
N LEU A 30 -8.88 0.39 5.20
CA LEU A 30 -10.04 1.25 5.45
C LEU A 30 -11.02 1.25 4.28
N SER A 31 -10.51 1.12 3.06
CA SER A 31 -11.33 1.02 1.86
C SER A 31 -10.59 0.30 0.73
N LYS A 32 -11.36 -0.37 -0.12
CA LYS A 32 -10.88 -1.05 -1.32
C LYS A 32 -11.92 -0.88 -2.42
N MET A 33 -11.50 -0.32 -3.56
CA MET A 33 -12.24 -0.27 -4.81
C MET A 33 -11.48 -1.06 -5.85
N THR A 34 -12.21 -1.89 -6.60
CA THR A 34 -11.66 -2.74 -7.65
C THR A 34 -12.09 -2.24 -9.03
N TYR A 35 -11.41 -2.68 -10.09
CA TYR A 35 -11.88 -2.40 -11.45
C TYR A 35 -13.21 -3.08 -11.75
N GLY A 36 -13.57 -4.17 -11.05
CA GLY A 36 -14.86 -4.85 -11.18
C GLY A 36 -16.07 -3.99 -10.80
N ASP A 37 -15.87 -2.93 -10.01
CA ASP A 37 -16.91 -1.95 -9.66
C ASP A 37 -17.25 -1.02 -10.85
N ILE A 38 -16.43 -1.01 -11.91
CA ILE A 38 -16.68 -0.24 -13.13
C ILE A 38 -17.39 -1.11 -14.19
N PRO A 39 -18.57 -0.67 -14.67
CA PRO A 39 -19.25 -1.35 -15.77
C PRO A 39 -18.38 -1.45 -17.03
N GLY A 40 -18.31 -2.65 -17.62
CA GLY A 40 -17.56 -2.89 -18.85
C GLY A 40 -16.09 -3.27 -18.65
N THR A 41 -15.62 -3.40 -17.41
CA THR A 41 -14.28 -3.94 -17.12
C THR A 41 -14.15 -5.39 -17.61
N PRO A 42 -13.11 -5.74 -18.39
CA PRO A 42 -12.83 -7.12 -18.78
C PRO A 42 -12.64 -8.04 -17.57
N GLU A 43 -13.17 -9.26 -17.63
CA GLU A 43 -13.16 -10.22 -16.51
C GLU A 43 -11.75 -10.38 -15.90
N ALA A 44 -10.72 -10.49 -16.74
CA ALA A 44 -9.33 -10.66 -16.32
C ALA A 44 -8.77 -9.51 -15.46
N ASN A 45 -9.42 -8.34 -15.45
CA ASN A 45 -8.99 -7.18 -14.69
C ASN A 45 -9.89 -6.85 -13.50
N LYS A 46 -11.02 -7.55 -13.31
CA LYS A 46 -12.03 -7.15 -12.31
C LYS A 46 -11.50 -7.15 -10.90
N ASP A 47 -10.66 -8.12 -10.54
CA ASP A 47 -10.12 -8.24 -9.19
C ASP A 47 -9.00 -7.25 -8.87
N LYS A 48 -8.47 -6.57 -9.90
CA LYS A 48 -7.39 -5.60 -9.71
C LYS A 48 -7.87 -4.44 -8.84
N VAL A 49 -7.01 -4.00 -7.94
CA VAL A 49 -7.22 -2.85 -7.07
C VAL A 49 -7.08 -1.57 -7.87
N MET A 50 -8.14 -0.79 -7.93
CA MET A 50 -8.11 0.55 -8.51
C MET A 50 -7.66 1.59 -7.49
N HIS A 51 -8.15 1.46 -6.26
CA HIS A 51 -7.86 2.38 -5.18
C HIS A 51 -8.06 1.70 -3.83
N MET A 52 -7.03 1.71 -2.99
CA MET A 52 -7.07 1.18 -1.64
C MET A 52 -6.51 2.21 -0.67
N VAL A 53 -7.15 2.33 0.49
CA VAL A 53 -6.65 3.12 1.61
C VAL A 53 -6.28 2.19 2.74
N LEU A 54 -5.02 2.22 3.13
CA LEU A 54 -4.45 1.45 4.22
C LEU A 54 -4.01 2.40 5.34
N SER A 55 -4.49 2.17 6.55
CA SER A 55 -3.95 2.78 7.77
C SER A 55 -2.81 1.92 8.29
N VAL A 56 -1.68 2.51 8.69
CA VAL A 56 -0.54 1.82 9.31
C VAL A 56 0.04 2.63 10.47
N ALA A 57 0.75 1.98 11.39
CA ALA A 57 1.56 2.62 12.43
C ALA A 57 0.83 3.77 13.16
N GLY A 58 -0.37 3.49 13.68
CA GLY A 58 -1.12 4.46 14.50
C GLY A 58 -1.85 5.56 13.74
N GLY A 59 -2.16 5.36 12.44
CA GLY A 59 -3.05 6.24 11.68
C GLY A 59 -2.44 6.91 10.45
N ASN A 60 -1.23 6.53 10.06
CA ASN A 60 -0.62 6.99 8.81
C ASN A 60 -1.34 6.35 7.62
N LEU A 61 -1.63 7.13 6.58
CA LEU A 61 -2.36 6.64 5.41
C LEU A 61 -1.41 6.36 4.24
N LEU A 62 -1.51 5.13 3.73
CA LEU A 62 -0.94 4.71 2.45
C LEU A 62 -2.06 4.43 1.47
N PHE A 63 -1.88 4.89 0.24
CA PHE A 63 -2.78 4.62 -0.86
C PHE A 63 -2.12 3.65 -1.81
N LEU A 64 -2.85 2.65 -2.28
CA LEU A 64 -2.33 1.64 -3.19
C LEU A 64 -3.28 1.42 -4.37
N ALA A 65 -2.70 1.12 -5.53
CA ALA A 65 -3.43 0.63 -6.71
C ALA A 65 -2.55 -0.34 -7.49
N ASP A 66 -3.18 -1.31 -8.14
CA ASP A 66 -2.49 -2.16 -9.11
C ASP A 66 -2.12 -1.32 -10.32
N SER A 67 -0.92 -1.53 -10.86
CA SER A 67 -0.52 -0.93 -12.12
C SER A 67 -1.32 -1.57 -13.27
N PRO A 68 -2.18 -0.81 -13.98
CA PRO A 68 -3.02 -1.39 -15.03
C PRO A 68 -2.24 -1.66 -16.34
N PHE A 69 -0.99 -1.21 -16.45
CA PHE A 69 -0.16 -1.31 -17.66
C PHE A 69 1.17 -2.01 -17.37
N GLU A 70 1.75 -2.66 -18.38
CA GLU A 70 3.09 -3.25 -18.30
C GLU A 70 4.07 -2.23 -17.70
N ARG A 71 4.85 -2.68 -16.70
CA ARG A 71 5.81 -1.85 -15.97
C ARG A 71 6.63 -1.02 -16.95
N THR A 72 6.63 0.30 -16.80
CA THR A 72 7.76 1.09 -17.29
C THR A 72 8.97 0.65 -16.44
N HIS A 73 9.78 -0.25 -16.99
CA HIS A 73 11.02 -0.67 -16.38
C HIS A 73 11.87 0.59 -16.20
N GLY A 74 12.07 1.03 -14.94
CA GLY A 74 12.78 2.27 -14.60
C GLY A 74 12.00 3.30 -13.76
N GLY A 75 10.91 2.92 -13.09
CA GLY A 75 10.09 3.82 -12.27
C GLY A 75 10.79 4.39 -11.03
N ARG A 76 10.57 5.68 -10.79
CA ARG A 76 11.10 6.49 -9.66
C ARG A 76 10.98 5.76 -8.31
N VAL A 77 12.07 5.71 -7.56
CA VAL A 77 12.09 5.20 -6.18
C VAL A 77 11.59 6.31 -5.25
N ILE A 78 10.61 5.98 -4.40
CA ILE A 78 10.22 6.79 -3.25
C ILE A 78 10.63 6.04 -1.98
N SER A 79 11.28 6.74 -1.06
CA SER A 79 11.58 6.22 0.27
C SER A 79 10.61 6.84 1.27
N LEU A 80 9.92 5.98 2.03
CA LEU A 80 9.02 6.39 3.11
C LEU A 80 9.73 6.16 4.45
N SER A 81 9.78 7.20 5.27
CA SER A 81 10.42 7.14 6.59
C SER A 81 9.37 7.02 7.68
N LEU A 82 9.58 6.10 8.62
CA LEU A 82 8.79 5.97 9.84
C LEU A 82 9.66 6.37 11.03
N THR A 83 9.12 7.23 11.89
CA THR A 83 9.77 7.65 13.13
C THR A 83 8.98 7.09 14.30
N PHE A 84 9.66 6.36 15.17
CA PHE A 84 9.09 5.77 16.38
C PHE A 84 9.62 6.51 17.61
N SER A 85 8.80 6.58 18.65
CA SER A 85 9.23 7.09 19.97
C SER A 85 9.90 6.02 20.84
N ASP A 86 9.74 4.75 20.49
CA ASP A 86 10.28 3.59 21.22
C ASP A 86 11.18 2.74 20.30
N GLU A 87 12.34 2.34 20.80
CA GLU A 87 13.32 1.57 20.04
C GLU A 87 12.84 0.13 19.79
N ALA A 88 12.15 -0.50 20.75
CA ALA A 88 11.69 -1.87 20.60
C ALA A 88 10.58 -1.97 19.54
N GLU A 89 9.66 -1.01 19.49
CA GLU A 89 8.65 -0.90 18.43
C GLU A 89 9.29 -0.68 17.06
N ALA A 90 10.32 0.19 16.97
CA ALA A 90 11.07 0.41 15.74
C ALA A 90 11.74 -0.87 15.26
N ARG A 91 12.42 -1.59 16.18
CA ARG A 91 13.10 -2.86 15.90
C ARG A 91 12.12 -3.92 15.40
N GLN A 92 11.00 -4.08 16.08
CA GLN A 92 9.97 -5.06 15.72
C GLN A 92 9.38 -4.75 14.33
N SER A 93 9.09 -3.49 14.05
CA SER A 93 8.56 -3.07 12.75
C SER A 93 9.60 -3.30 11.64
N PHE A 94 10.87 -2.97 11.90
CA PHE A 94 11.97 -3.22 10.98
C PHE A 94 12.14 -4.70 10.67
N GLU A 95 12.17 -5.56 11.69
CA GLU A 95 12.31 -7.01 11.51
C GLU A 95 11.17 -7.62 10.68
N LYS A 96 9.93 -7.15 10.87
CA LYS A 96 8.78 -7.61 10.06
C LYS A 96 8.86 -7.11 8.62
N LEU A 97 9.29 -5.87 8.39
CA LEU A 97 9.46 -5.31 7.05
C LEU A 97 10.66 -5.88 6.29
N ALA A 98 11.67 -6.37 7.01
CA ALA A 98 12.89 -6.94 6.42
C ALA A 98 12.74 -8.43 6.03
N GLN A 99 11.66 -9.09 6.45
CA GLN A 99 11.29 -10.40 5.88
C GLN A 99 10.98 -10.22 4.38
N ASP A 100 11.24 -11.25 3.56
CA ASP A 100 11.08 -11.22 2.09
C ASP A 100 9.74 -10.56 1.66
N GLY A 101 9.80 -9.24 1.47
CA GLY A 101 8.66 -8.41 1.15
C GLY A 101 8.33 -8.49 -0.34
N PRO A 102 7.06 -8.26 -0.71
CA PRO A 102 6.64 -8.19 -2.11
C PRO A 102 7.25 -6.99 -2.85
#